data_AF-A0A519G043-F1
#
_entry.id   AF-A0A519G043-F1
#
_cell.length_a   1.000
_cell.length_b   1.000
_cell.length_c   1.000
_cell.angle_alpha   90.00
_cell.angle_beta   90.00
_cell.angle_gamma   90.00
#
_symmetry.space_group_name_H-M   'P 1'
#
loop_
_entity.id
_entity.type
_entity.pdbx_description
1 polymer ?
#
loop_
_entity_poly.entity_id
_entity_poly.type
_entity_poly.pdbx_seq_one_letter_code
_entity_poly.pdbx_strand_id
1 'polypeptide(L)'
;MSTAARSYDSGAHGKELIESFPAAFAPRPGQSRLQRLRSAYNYRIIAAYCGVWMAPATRKPYDLPRAFPWTLILIARWPLITVTELVRRLPGLRGLHNKLMVKHRRGWYEAQMEGREAAFDASSGLRR
;
A
#
# COMPACT_ATOMS: atom_id res chain seq x y z
N MET A 1 2.32 10.09 -21.56
CA MET A 1 3.49 10.96 -21.28
C MET A 1 4.47 10.39 -20.23
N SER A 2 4.24 9.26 -19.56
CA SER A 2 5.25 8.62 -18.67
C SER A 2 6.07 7.50 -19.32
N THR A 3 5.66 7.01 -20.49
CA THR A 3 6.36 5.92 -21.22
C THR A 3 7.60 6.39 -21.97
N ALA A 4 7.66 7.65 -22.40
CA ALA A 4 8.76 8.17 -23.22
C ALA A 4 10.08 8.36 -22.45
N ALA A 5 10.03 8.49 -21.12
CA ALA A 5 11.19 8.64 -20.25
C ALA A 5 11.60 7.34 -19.53
N ARG A 6 11.04 6.19 -19.92
CA ARG A 6 11.25 4.91 -19.23
C ARG A 6 12.50 4.21 -19.76
N SER A 7 13.49 3.99 -18.90
CA SER A 7 14.61 3.08 -19.17
C SER A 7 14.26 1.64 -18.75
N TYR A 8 14.85 0.66 -19.43
CA TYR A 8 14.68 -0.78 -19.17
C TYR A 8 16.00 -1.46 -18.76
N ASP A 9 16.93 -0.67 -18.27
CA ASP A 9 18.33 -1.00 -17.98
C ASP A 9 18.57 -1.60 -16.58
N SER A 10 17.56 -1.53 -15.69
CA SER A 10 17.65 -2.04 -14.32
C SER A 10 17.66 -3.58 -14.18
N GLY A 11 17.56 -4.31 -15.29
CA GLY A 11 17.71 -5.76 -15.34
C GLY A 11 16.80 -6.53 -14.38
N ALA A 12 17.29 -7.66 -13.87
CA ALA A 12 16.54 -8.52 -12.96
C ALA A 12 16.24 -7.85 -11.61
N HIS A 13 17.18 -7.06 -11.06
CA HIS A 13 17.00 -6.40 -9.76
C HIS A 13 15.93 -5.31 -9.79
N GLY A 14 15.83 -4.55 -10.89
CA GLY A 14 14.74 -3.59 -11.06
C GLY A 14 13.37 -4.27 -11.12
N LYS A 15 13.31 -5.44 -11.76
CA LYS A 15 12.08 -6.26 -11.79
C LYS A 15 11.70 -6.74 -10.39
N GLU A 16 12.66 -7.29 -9.66
CA GLU A 16 12.48 -7.74 -8.27
C GLU A 16 12.02 -6.60 -7.35
N LEU A 17 12.57 -5.39 -7.50
CA LEU A 17 12.17 -4.24 -6.70
C LEU A 17 10.69 -3.87 -6.92
N ILE A 18 10.20 -3.97 -8.16
CA ILE A 18 8.81 -3.68 -8.50
C ILE A 18 7.87 -4.76 -7.94
N GLU A 19 8.25 -6.03 -8.06
CA GLU A 19 7.44 -7.17 -7.63
C GLU A 19 7.42 -7.35 -6.11
N SER A 20 8.51 -6.98 -5.43
CA SER A 20 8.63 -7.05 -3.97
C SER A 20 7.75 -6.03 -3.24
N PHE A 21 7.47 -4.87 -3.85
CA PHE A 21 6.63 -3.83 -3.24
C PHE A 21 5.24 -4.35 -2.81
N PRO A 22 4.37 -4.87 -3.69
CA PRO A 22 3.07 -5.39 -3.28
C PRO A 22 3.20 -6.67 -2.45
N ALA A 23 4.24 -7.48 -2.66
CA ALA A 23 4.49 -8.70 -1.90
C ALA A 23 4.75 -8.41 -0.41
N ALA A 24 5.41 -7.29 -0.09
CA ALA A 24 5.69 -6.87 1.30
C ALA A 24 4.43 -6.69 2.16
N PHE A 25 3.27 -6.46 1.53
CA PHE A 25 1.98 -6.28 2.19
C PHE A 25 1.19 -7.59 2.35
N ALA A 26 1.67 -8.72 1.80
CA ALA A 26 0.99 -10.00 1.91
C ALA A 26 0.87 -10.46 3.39
N PRO A 27 -0.19 -11.21 3.75
CA PRO A 27 -0.32 -11.77 5.09
C PRO A 27 0.88 -12.63 5.47
N ARG A 28 1.43 -12.42 6.67
CA ARG A 28 2.62 -13.12 7.17
C ARG A 28 2.22 -14.31 8.05
N PRO A 29 3.02 -15.39 8.10
CA PRO A 29 2.84 -16.44 9.09
C PRO A 29 3.01 -15.88 10.51
N GLY A 30 2.34 -16.47 11.51
CA GLY A 30 2.41 -16.03 12.91
C GLY A 30 1.46 -14.89 13.30
N GLN A 31 0.75 -14.28 12.34
CA GLN A 31 -0.26 -13.27 12.63
C GLN A 31 -1.51 -13.86 13.30
N SER A 32 -2.07 -13.14 14.29
CA SER A 32 -3.40 -13.46 14.82
C SER A 32 -4.48 -13.34 13.73
N ARG A 33 -5.67 -13.92 13.94
CA ARG A 33 -6.76 -13.93 12.96
C ARG A 33 -7.14 -12.51 12.48
N LEU A 34 -7.21 -11.55 13.41
CA LEU A 34 -7.53 -10.16 13.08
C LEU A 34 -6.40 -9.47 12.32
N GLN A 35 -5.14 -9.70 12.71
CA GLN A 35 -3.98 -9.16 11.99
C GLN A 35 -3.90 -9.73 10.57
N ARG A 36 -4.20 -11.02 10.40
CA ARG A 36 -4.24 -11.68 9.10
C ARG A 36 -5.34 -11.09 8.21
N LEU A 37 -6.54 -10.87 8.74
CA LEU A 37 -7.63 -10.22 8.01
C LEU A 37 -7.26 -8.79 7.58
N ARG A 38 -6.68 -8.01 8.50
CA ARG A 38 -6.23 -6.64 8.22
C ARG A 38 -5.13 -6.61 7.15
N SER A 39 -4.15 -7.50 7.24
CA SER A 39 -3.06 -7.62 6.25
C SER A 39 -3.61 -8.08 4.90
N ALA A 40 -4.55 -9.01 4.90
CA ALA A 40 -5.25 -9.47 3.70
C ALA A 40 -5.99 -8.32 3.00
N TYR A 41 -6.67 -7.45 3.75
CA TYR A 41 -7.31 -6.25 3.21
C TYR A 41 -6.28 -5.26 2.63
N ASN A 42 -5.21 -4.96 3.37
CA ASN A 42 -4.15 -4.05 2.91
C ASN A 42 -3.51 -4.55 1.60
N TYR A 43 -3.14 -5.83 1.54
CA TYR A 43 -2.57 -6.47 0.35
C TYR A 43 -3.47 -6.28 -0.89
N ARG A 44 -4.78 -6.49 -0.73
CA ARG A 44 -5.77 -6.36 -1.81
C ARG A 44 -5.94 -4.91 -2.27
N ILE A 45 -5.91 -3.96 -1.33
CA ILE A 45 -5.92 -2.53 -1.68
C ILE A 45 -4.68 -2.13 -2.46
N ILE A 46 -3.50 -2.58 -2.04
CA ILE A 46 -2.25 -2.30 -2.77
C ILE A 46 -2.32 -2.92 -4.17
N ALA A 47 -2.77 -4.17 -4.30
CA ALA A 47 -2.98 -4.81 -5.60
C ALA A 47 -3.92 -4.02 -6.50
N ALA A 48 -5.04 -3.51 -5.95
CA ALA A 48 -5.99 -2.67 -6.66
C ALA A 48 -5.34 -1.35 -7.13
N TYR A 49 -4.60 -0.66 -6.26
CA TYR A 49 -3.91 0.57 -6.63
C TYR A 49 -2.83 0.34 -7.68
N CYS A 50 -2.04 -0.73 -7.58
CA CYS A 50 -1.09 -1.10 -8.63
C CYS A 50 -1.80 -1.36 -9.95
N GLY A 51 -3.04 -1.88 -9.94
CA GLY A 51 -3.82 -2.07 -11.17
C GLY A 51 -4.37 -0.78 -11.77
N VAL A 52 -4.82 0.15 -10.94
CA VAL A 52 -5.41 1.43 -11.38
C VAL A 52 -4.35 2.41 -11.87
N TRP A 53 -3.21 2.49 -11.17
CA TRP A 53 -2.20 3.53 -11.43
C TRP A 53 -1.09 3.09 -12.38
N MET A 54 -0.92 1.79 -12.64
CA MET A 54 0.01 1.32 -13.65
C MET A 54 -0.72 1.14 -14.99
N ALA A 55 -0.17 1.75 -16.05
CA ALA A 55 -0.66 1.48 -17.40
C ALA A 55 -0.56 -0.03 -17.70
N PRO A 56 -1.55 -0.65 -18.38
CA PRO A 56 -1.55 -2.10 -18.62
C PRO A 56 -0.27 -2.61 -19.30
N ALA A 57 0.25 -1.87 -20.28
CA ALA A 57 1.50 -2.20 -20.97
C ALA A 57 2.73 -2.17 -20.03
N THR A 58 2.73 -1.26 -19.06
CA THR A 58 3.76 -1.18 -18.02
C THR A 58 3.64 -2.30 -17.00
N ARG A 59 2.43 -2.78 -16.74
CA ARG A 59 2.16 -3.80 -15.73
C ARG A 59 2.47 -5.21 -16.22
N LYS A 60 2.18 -5.51 -17.50
CA LYS A 60 2.27 -6.85 -18.11
C LYS A 60 3.59 -7.60 -17.90
N PRO A 61 4.78 -6.96 -17.88
CA PRO A 61 6.05 -7.67 -17.71
C PRO A 61 6.33 -8.19 -16.29
N TYR A 62 5.54 -7.75 -15.30
CA TYR A 62 5.76 -8.02 -13.88
C TYR A 62 4.74 -9.02 -13.32
N ASP A 63 5.18 -9.91 -12.45
CA ASP A 63 4.32 -10.80 -11.68
C ASP A 63 3.70 -10.06 -10.49
N LEU A 64 2.62 -9.34 -10.77
CA LEU A 64 1.92 -8.50 -9.79
C LEU A 64 0.57 -9.10 -9.40
N PRO A 65 0.12 -8.94 -8.14
CA PRO A 65 -1.13 -9.52 -7.68
C PRO A 65 -2.32 -9.03 -8.49
N ARG A 66 -3.29 -9.91 -8.75
CA ARG A 66 -4.50 -9.57 -9.51
C ARG A 66 -5.21 -8.36 -8.90
N ALA A 67 -5.49 -7.34 -9.72
CA ALA A 67 -6.15 -6.11 -9.27
C ALA A 67 -7.66 -6.28 -9.16
N PHE A 68 -8.30 -6.96 -10.12
CA PHE A 68 -9.71 -7.34 -10.06
C PHE A 68 -9.86 -8.67 -9.30
N PRO A 69 -10.84 -8.82 -8.38
CA PRO A 69 -11.98 -7.93 -8.12
C PRO A 69 -11.72 -6.80 -7.11
N TRP A 70 -10.51 -6.67 -6.57
CA TRP A 70 -10.21 -5.78 -5.45
C TRP A 70 -10.32 -4.29 -5.77
N THR A 71 -10.27 -3.89 -7.05
CA THR A 71 -10.61 -2.52 -7.48
C THR A 71 -12.01 -2.08 -7.05
N LEU A 72 -12.94 -3.01 -6.87
CA LEU A 72 -14.28 -2.74 -6.33
C LEU A 72 -14.22 -2.15 -4.91
N ILE A 73 -13.19 -2.44 -4.12
CA ILE A 73 -12.99 -1.83 -2.80
C ILE A 73 -12.80 -0.32 -2.93
N LEU A 74 -12.09 0.15 -3.96
CA LEU A 74 -11.86 1.58 -4.17
C LEU A 74 -13.17 2.30 -4.52
N ILE A 75 -14.00 1.68 -5.35
CA ILE A 75 -15.34 2.18 -5.70
C ILE A 75 -16.23 2.21 -4.47
N ALA A 76 -16.27 1.11 -3.70
CA ALA A 76 -17.06 1.01 -2.48
C ALA A 76 -16.61 2.00 -1.38
N ARG A 77 -15.32 2.40 -1.37
CA ARG A 77 -14.81 3.42 -0.43
C ARG A 77 -15.26 4.82 -0.77
N TRP A 78 -15.61 5.12 -2.02
CA TRP A 78 -16.04 6.45 -2.44
C TRP A 78 -17.24 6.98 -1.62
N PRO A 79 -18.39 6.28 -1.52
CA PRO A 79 -19.50 6.74 -0.69
C PRO A 79 -19.13 6.88 0.79
N LEU A 80 -18.31 5.95 1.32
CA LEU A 80 -17.86 6.02 2.72
C LEU A 80 -17.02 7.27 2.99
N ILE A 81 -16.09 7.60 2.09
CA ILE A 81 -15.28 8.81 2.18
C ILE A 81 -16.19 10.04 2.10
N THR A 82 -17.12 10.08 1.15
CA THR A 82 -18.08 11.18 1.03
C THR A 82 -18.86 11.42 2.32
N VAL A 83 -19.43 10.37 2.92
CA VAL A 83 -20.13 10.48 4.21
C VAL A 83 -19.20 10.99 5.31
N THR A 84 -17.99 10.45 5.39
CA THR A 84 -16.99 10.89 6.39
C THR A 84 -16.62 12.36 6.23
N GLU A 85 -16.47 12.80 4.98
CA GLU A 85 -16.17 14.18 4.60
C GLU A 85 -17.31 15.15 4.94
N LEU A 86 -18.56 14.71 4.81
CA LEU A 86 -19.73 15.48 5.24
C LEU A 86 -19.80 15.55 6.78
N VAL A 87 -19.67 14.41 7.46
CA VAL A 87 -19.74 14.33 8.92
C VAL A 87 -18.67 15.19 9.58
N ARG A 88 -17.42 15.18 9.08
CA ARG A 88 -16.33 15.98 9.68
C ARG A 88 -16.50 17.49 9.53
N ARG A 89 -17.43 17.97 8.70
CA ARG A 89 -17.75 19.41 8.57
C ARG A 89 -18.66 19.91 9.68
N LEU A 90 -19.29 19.01 10.44
CA LEU A 90 -20.10 19.38 11.60
C LEU A 90 -19.21 19.87 12.76
N PRO A 91 -19.70 20.81 13.59
CA PRO A 91 -18.95 21.33 14.72
C PRO A 91 -18.46 20.21 15.65
N GLY A 92 -17.22 20.32 16.14
CA GLY A 92 -16.61 19.34 17.05
C GLY A 92 -16.16 18.01 16.42
N LEU A 93 -16.76 17.57 15.31
CA LEU A 93 -16.43 16.28 14.70
C LEU A 93 -15.10 16.27 13.94
N ARG A 94 -14.67 17.41 13.40
CA ARG A 94 -13.36 17.53 12.72
C ARG A 94 -12.19 17.12 13.63
N GLY A 95 -12.18 17.61 14.87
CA GLY A 95 -11.11 17.33 15.84
C GLY A 95 -11.08 15.87 16.26
N LEU A 96 -12.26 15.28 16.52
CA LEU A 96 -12.39 13.86 16.83
C LEU A 96 -11.92 12.99 15.68
N HIS A 97 -12.37 13.29 14.45
CA HIS A 97 -11.95 12.59 13.25
C HIS A 97 -10.42 12.63 13.08
N ASN A 98 -9.79 13.79 13.28
CA ASN A 98 -8.34 13.92 13.17
C ASN A 98 -7.61 13.02 14.19
N LYS A 99 -8.01 13.04 15.46
CA LYS A 99 -7.43 12.18 16.51
C LYS A 99 -7.56 10.70 16.17
N LEU A 100 -8.72 10.28 15.68
CA LEU A 100 -8.97 8.90 15.26
C LEU A 100 -8.09 8.50 14.07
N MET A 101 -7.96 9.38 13.07
CA MET A 101 -7.13 9.11 11.88
C MET A 101 -5.64 9.03 12.23
N VAL A 102 -5.14 9.89 13.14
CA VAL A 102 -3.76 9.80 13.62
C VAL A 102 -3.52 8.46 14.32
N LYS A 103 -4.41 8.07 15.24
CA LYS A 103 -4.31 6.77 15.93
C LYS A 103 -4.33 5.60 14.94
N HIS A 104 -5.23 5.66 13.94
CA HIS A 104 -5.35 4.63 12.92
C HIS A 104 -4.08 4.51 12.06
N ARG A 105 -3.52 5.64 11.59
CA ARG A 105 -2.29 5.67 10.79
C ARG A 105 -1.09 5.18 11.58
N ARG A 106 -0.94 5.62 12.83
CA ARG A 106 0.13 5.14 13.72
C ARG A 106 0.05 3.63 13.94
N GLY A 107 -1.14 3.12 14.27
CA GLY A 107 -1.34 1.67 14.42
C GLY A 107 -1.27 0.88 13.11
N TRP A 108 -1.28 1.53 11.95
CA TRP A 108 -0.93 0.91 10.67
C TRP A 108 0.59 0.87 10.48
N TYR A 109 1.27 1.98 10.75
CA TYR A 109 2.72 2.10 10.68
C TYR A 109 3.40 1.07 11.60
N GLU A 110 3.04 1.04 12.89
CA GLU A 110 3.57 0.09 13.87
C GLU A 110 3.38 -1.37 13.41
N ALA A 111 2.22 -1.69 12.83
CA ALA A 111 1.92 -3.02 12.32
C ALA A 111 2.71 -3.39 11.05
N GLN A 112 3.07 -2.41 10.21
CA GLN A 112 3.88 -2.65 9.01
C GLN A 112 5.36 -2.80 9.35
N MET A 113 5.86 -1.94 10.24
CA MET A 113 7.25 -1.98 10.71
C MET A 113 7.50 -3.26 11.49
N GLU A 114 6.56 -3.73 12.33
CA GLU A 114 6.71 -4.98 13.09
C GLU A 114 8.03 -4.98 13.91
N GLY A 115 8.36 -3.84 14.51
CA GLY A 115 9.63 -3.63 15.23
C GLY A 115 10.87 -3.47 14.35
N ARG A 116 10.76 -3.60 13.03
CA ARG A 116 11.83 -3.28 12.08
C ARG A 116 11.85 -1.78 11.85
N GLU A 117 12.55 -1.03 12.69
CA GLU A 117 12.96 0.33 12.37
C GLU A 117 14.26 0.24 11.56
N ALA A 118 14.22 0.70 10.31
CA ALA A 118 15.43 0.75 9.49
C ALA A 118 16.36 1.82 10.08
N ALA A 119 17.37 1.40 10.84
CA ALA A 119 18.52 2.22 11.11
C ALA A 119 19.29 2.35 9.79
N PHE A 120 19.27 3.54 9.20
CA PHE A 120 20.08 3.81 8.02
C PHE A 120 21.55 3.81 8.45
N ASP A 121 22.24 2.72 8.16
CA ASP A 121 23.67 2.59 8.40
C ASP A 121 24.45 3.03 7.15
N ALA A 122 24.86 4.30 7.16
CA ALA A 122 25.68 4.90 6.11
C ALA A 122 27.09 4.29 6.01
N SER A 123 27.52 3.48 7.00
CA SER A 123 28.83 2.81 6.99
C SER A 123 28.80 1.44 6.31
N SER A 124 27.62 0.89 6.05
CA SER A 124 27.48 -0.34 5.29
C SER A 124 27.73 -0.08 3.79
N GLY A 125 28.82 -0.64 3.27
CA GLY A 125 29.14 -0.53 1.85
C GLY A 125 28.00 -1.09 0.98
N LEU A 126 27.69 -0.41 -0.13
CA LEU A 126 26.76 -0.92 -1.14
C LEU A 126 27.20 -2.35 -1.52
N ARG A 127 26.29 -3.33 -1.42
CA ARG A 127 26.55 -4.71 -1.85
C ARG A 127 27.06 -4.67 -3.30
N ARG A 128 28.28 -5.15 -3.51
CA ARG A 128 28.89 -5.33 -4.84
C ARG A 128 28.31 -6.55 -5.53
#